data_AF-A0A836KA68-F1
#
_entry.id   AF-A0A836KA68-F1
#
_cell.length_a   1.000
_cell.length_b   1.000
_cell.length_c   1.000
_cell.angle_alpha   90.00
_cell.angle_beta   90.00
_cell.angle_gamma   90.00
#
_symmetry.space_group_name_H-M   'P 1'
#
loop_
_entity.id
_entity.type
_entity.pdbx_description
1 polymer ?
#
loop_
_entity_poly.entity_id
_entity_poly.type
_entity_poly.pdbx_seq_one_letter_code
_entity_poly.pdbx_strand_id
1 'polypeptide(L)'
;MLRRLSLCLPSVTAARLYTPSEELKKLYASDFERANFPANIVPSDAVTFAKFLYKAAEPKSSFDAILKDFQTIAAAVPKLPVFWERTVVVSEVKEFKSLSAPTTFTLEWMQSNGMLDLLPDVVEVYETYVNAKMKRLTAKIYVAPGKEQDRTLVDKAKKVAEQVVKEKKEFVGYTLVPKVIVDRSIVEGFAVDVQGTYVNEAVGRQKETQASGEADYTTIPPPRLPKTTWEDNIETEVLRKYLDCLSLYDAEELKSGV
;
A
#
# COMPACT_ATOMS: atom_id res chain seq x y z
N MET A 1 14.92 -40.06 -63.77
CA MET A 1 13.93 -38.98 -63.58
C MET A 1 13.15 -39.25 -62.30
N LEU A 2 13.32 -38.45 -61.25
CA LEU A 2 12.47 -38.41 -60.06
C LEU A 2 12.64 -37.03 -59.42
N ARG A 3 11.77 -36.08 -59.81
CA ARG A 3 11.67 -34.75 -59.18
C ARG A 3 10.95 -34.92 -57.85
N ARG A 4 11.65 -34.70 -56.73
CA ARG A 4 11.02 -34.53 -55.41
C ARG A 4 10.32 -33.18 -55.39
N LEU A 5 8.99 -33.18 -55.46
CA LEU A 5 8.17 -32.01 -55.14
C LEU A 5 8.14 -31.88 -53.62
N SER A 6 8.90 -30.92 -53.09
CA SER A 6 8.77 -30.46 -51.71
C SER A 6 7.46 -29.68 -51.60
N LEU A 7 6.41 -30.33 -51.09
CA LEU A 7 5.22 -29.62 -50.60
C LEU A 7 5.62 -28.90 -49.31
N CYS A 8 5.93 -27.62 -49.42
CA CYS A 8 5.85 -26.71 -48.29
C CYS A 8 4.36 -26.57 -47.92
N LEU A 9 3.87 -27.44 -47.04
CA LEU A 9 2.66 -27.18 -46.30
C LEU A 9 2.90 -25.91 -45.47
N PRO A 10 2.11 -24.83 -45.63
CA PRO A 10 2.18 -23.74 -44.69
C PRO A 10 1.73 -24.31 -43.34
N SER A 11 2.67 -24.43 -42.41
CA SER A 11 2.35 -24.61 -41.00
C SER A 11 1.53 -23.39 -40.59
N VAL A 12 0.22 -23.52 -40.61
CA VAL A 12 -0.65 -22.63 -39.84
C VAL A 12 -0.35 -22.98 -38.39
N THR A 13 0.69 -22.35 -37.84
CA THR A 13 0.77 -22.11 -36.42
C THR A 13 -0.50 -21.32 -36.10
N ALA A 14 -1.53 -22.02 -35.65
CA ALA A 14 -2.65 -21.43 -34.98
C ALA A 14 -2.09 -20.76 -33.73
N ALA A 15 -1.59 -19.53 -33.87
CA ALA A 15 -1.67 -18.56 -32.81
C ALA A 15 -3.15 -18.58 -32.42
N ARG A 16 -3.45 -19.15 -31.26
CA ARG A 16 -4.79 -19.15 -30.67
C ARG A 16 -5.09 -17.71 -30.30
N LEU A 17 -5.33 -16.88 -31.31
CA LEU A 17 -5.89 -15.56 -31.19
C LEU A 17 -7.26 -15.79 -30.58
N TYR A 18 -7.39 -15.40 -29.32
CA TYR A 18 -8.67 -15.42 -28.63
C TYR A 18 -9.70 -14.72 -29.52
N THR A 19 -10.82 -15.40 -29.74
CA THR A 19 -11.93 -14.85 -30.51
C THR A 19 -13.00 -14.41 -29.52
N PRO A 20 -13.18 -13.11 -29.28
CA PRO A 20 -14.19 -12.64 -28.34
C PRO A 20 -15.59 -13.03 -28.82
N SER A 21 -16.50 -13.25 -27.87
CA SER A 21 -17.90 -13.50 -28.16
C SER A 21 -18.55 -12.32 -28.88
N GLU A 22 -19.54 -12.57 -29.72
CA GLU A 22 -20.22 -11.51 -30.49
C GLU A 22 -20.91 -10.49 -29.59
N GLU A 23 -21.43 -10.92 -28.44
CA GLU A 23 -22.04 -10.04 -27.42
C GLU A 23 -21.03 -9.01 -26.90
N LEU A 24 -19.80 -9.44 -26.60
CA LEU A 24 -18.75 -8.54 -26.11
C LEU A 24 -18.25 -7.59 -27.19
N LYS A 25 -18.15 -8.05 -28.45
CA LYS A 25 -17.80 -7.18 -29.58
C LYS A 25 -18.84 -6.08 -29.80
N LYS A 26 -20.13 -6.42 -29.71
CA LYS A 26 -21.22 -5.45 -29.81
C LYS A 26 -21.18 -4.44 -28.67
N LEU A 27 -20.93 -4.90 -27.44
CA LEU A 27 -20.79 -4.01 -26.28
C LEU A 27 -19.57 -3.08 -26.44
N TYR A 28 -18.43 -3.61 -26.85
CA TYR A 28 -17.21 -2.84 -27.08
C TYR A 28 -17.38 -1.76 -28.14
N ALA A 29 -18.11 -2.07 -29.23
CA ALA A 29 -18.42 -1.12 -30.29
C ALA A 29 -19.54 -0.13 -29.93
N SER A 30 -20.23 -0.33 -28.80
CA SER A 30 -21.32 0.55 -28.34
C SER A 30 -20.80 1.69 -27.48
N ASP A 31 -21.59 2.76 -27.34
CA ASP A 31 -21.30 3.89 -26.44
C ASP A 31 -21.65 3.54 -24.98
N PHE A 32 -21.01 2.49 -24.45
CA PHE A 32 -21.28 1.99 -23.09
C PHE A 32 -20.80 2.97 -22.00
N GLU A 33 -19.88 3.88 -22.33
CA GLU A 33 -19.31 4.83 -21.37
C GLU A 33 -20.33 5.86 -20.88
N ARG A 34 -21.31 6.21 -21.73
CA ARG A 34 -22.41 7.14 -21.44
C ARG A 34 -23.62 6.48 -20.81
N ALA A 35 -23.60 5.16 -20.62
CA ALA A 35 -24.69 4.46 -19.96
C ALA A 35 -24.79 4.83 -18.47
N ASN A 36 -25.92 4.50 -17.84
CA ASN A 36 -26.12 4.74 -16.41
C ASN A 36 -25.29 3.77 -15.56
N PHE A 37 -24.55 4.30 -14.59
CA PHE A 37 -23.73 3.57 -13.62
C PHE A 37 -24.16 3.92 -12.19
N PRO A 38 -23.98 3.01 -11.22
CA PRO A 38 -24.47 3.19 -9.84
C PRO A 38 -23.66 4.21 -9.02
N ALA A 39 -22.46 4.58 -9.47
CA ALA A 39 -21.63 5.60 -8.84
C ALA A 39 -21.03 6.51 -9.92
N ASN A 40 -20.77 7.78 -9.58
CA ASN A 40 -20.02 8.67 -10.44
C ASN A 40 -18.57 8.73 -9.96
N ILE A 41 -17.68 8.10 -10.72
CA ILE A 41 -16.24 8.01 -10.40
C ILE A 41 -15.49 8.90 -11.40
N VAL A 42 -14.44 9.56 -10.93
CA VAL A 42 -13.59 10.44 -11.76
C VAL A 42 -13.12 9.69 -13.01
N PRO A 43 -13.34 10.22 -14.23
CA PRO A 43 -12.97 9.52 -15.46
C PRO A 43 -11.47 9.20 -15.52
N SER A 44 -11.14 7.94 -15.84
CA SER A 44 -9.79 7.44 -16.10
C SER A 44 -9.86 6.19 -16.99
N ASP A 45 -8.74 5.76 -17.58
CA ASP A 45 -8.71 4.54 -18.40
C ASP A 45 -9.14 3.30 -17.58
N ALA A 46 -8.73 3.24 -16.30
CA ALA A 46 -9.17 2.20 -15.36
C ALA A 46 -10.70 2.17 -15.20
N VAL A 47 -11.33 3.35 -15.20
CA VAL A 47 -12.79 3.48 -15.10
C VAL A 47 -13.47 2.99 -16.36
N THR A 48 -12.90 3.21 -17.54
CA THR A 48 -13.43 2.68 -18.80
C THR A 48 -13.43 1.16 -18.81
N PHE A 49 -12.33 0.50 -18.42
CA PHE A 49 -12.26 -0.96 -18.31
C PHE A 49 -13.27 -1.49 -17.27
N ALA A 50 -13.39 -0.84 -16.11
CA ALA A 50 -14.33 -1.23 -15.07
C ALA A 50 -15.80 -1.05 -15.51
N LYS A 51 -16.12 0.03 -16.23
CA LYS A 51 -17.45 0.27 -16.83
C LYS A 51 -17.81 -0.81 -17.83
N PHE A 52 -16.87 -1.22 -18.68
CA PHE A 52 -17.06 -2.31 -19.64
C PHE A 52 -17.40 -3.61 -18.92
N LEU A 53 -16.60 -4.00 -17.93
CA LEU A 53 -16.83 -5.22 -17.13
C LEU A 53 -18.19 -5.18 -16.42
N TYR A 54 -18.57 -4.02 -15.85
CA TYR A 54 -19.86 -3.85 -15.20
C TYR A 54 -21.02 -4.06 -16.18
N LYS A 55 -20.95 -3.47 -17.39
CA LYS A 55 -21.98 -3.63 -18.42
C LYS A 55 -22.00 -5.03 -19.03
N ALA A 56 -20.86 -5.71 -19.08
CA ALA A 56 -20.81 -7.11 -19.52
C ALA A 56 -21.47 -8.05 -18.49
N ALA A 57 -21.38 -7.75 -17.20
CA ALA A 57 -22.01 -8.54 -16.13
C ALA A 57 -23.50 -8.24 -15.91
N GLU A 58 -23.97 -7.04 -16.25
CA GLU A 58 -25.34 -6.57 -16.01
C GLU A 58 -26.44 -7.49 -16.59
N PRO A 59 -26.35 -7.99 -17.85
CA PRO A 59 -27.40 -8.84 -18.44
C PRO A 59 -27.60 -10.18 -17.73
N LYS A 60 -26.54 -10.76 -17.18
CA LYS A 60 -26.54 -12.08 -16.52
C LYS A 60 -26.46 -11.97 -14.99
N SER A 61 -26.47 -10.76 -14.44
CA SER A 61 -26.19 -10.47 -13.02
C SER A 61 -24.96 -11.19 -12.47
N SER A 62 -23.94 -11.41 -13.31
CA SER A 62 -22.77 -12.25 -13.00
C SER A 62 -21.64 -11.46 -12.32
N PHE A 63 -21.99 -10.48 -11.46
CA PHE A 63 -21.01 -9.57 -10.86
C PHE A 63 -19.99 -10.29 -9.98
N ASP A 64 -20.46 -11.25 -9.16
CA ASP A 64 -19.61 -12.04 -8.27
C ASP A 64 -18.68 -12.98 -9.04
N ALA A 65 -18.99 -13.35 -10.29
CA ALA A 65 -18.11 -14.16 -11.13
C ALA A 65 -16.83 -13.38 -11.51
N ILE A 66 -16.99 -12.12 -11.92
CA ILE A 66 -15.85 -11.24 -12.23
C ILE A 66 -15.04 -10.93 -10.97
N LEU A 67 -15.68 -10.75 -9.81
CA LEU A 67 -14.94 -10.60 -8.54
C LEU A 67 -14.09 -11.83 -8.21
N LYS A 68 -14.58 -13.04 -8.48
CA LYS A 68 -13.80 -14.29 -8.33
C LYS A 68 -12.67 -14.40 -9.35
N ASP A 69 -12.87 -13.92 -10.57
CA ASP A 69 -11.81 -13.86 -11.57
C ASP A 69 -10.65 -12.97 -11.06
N PHE A 70 -10.94 -11.80 -10.49
CA PHE A 70 -9.92 -10.94 -9.90
C PHE A 70 -9.17 -11.58 -8.73
N GLN A 71 -9.86 -12.36 -7.89
CA GLN A 71 -9.21 -13.15 -6.83
C GLN A 71 -8.26 -14.21 -7.42
N THR A 72 -8.66 -14.84 -8.52
CA THR A 72 -7.84 -15.85 -9.22
C THR A 72 -6.61 -15.20 -9.84
N ILE A 73 -6.76 -14.01 -10.42
CA ILE A 73 -5.64 -13.23 -10.96
C ILE A 73 -4.69 -12.83 -9.82
N ALA A 74 -5.20 -12.25 -8.73
CA ALA A 74 -4.39 -11.85 -7.59
C ALA A 74 -3.61 -13.02 -6.96
N ALA A 75 -4.18 -14.23 -6.96
CA ALA A 75 -3.49 -15.44 -6.50
C ALA A 75 -2.43 -15.97 -7.48
N ALA A 76 -2.55 -15.65 -8.77
CA ALA A 76 -1.59 -16.03 -9.80
C ALA A 76 -0.41 -15.06 -9.89
N VAL A 77 -0.64 -13.75 -9.68
CA VAL A 77 0.38 -12.68 -9.81
C VAL A 77 1.70 -12.99 -9.07
N PRO A 78 1.71 -13.48 -7.81
CA PRO A 78 2.96 -13.80 -7.10
C PRO A 78 3.80 -14.90 -7.75
N LYS A 79 3.22 -15.72 -8.62
CA LYS A 79 3.92 -16.78 -9.36
C LYS A 79 4.48 -16.29 -10.70
N LEU A 80 4.07 -15.11 -11.13
CA LEU A 80 4.50 -14.50 -12.38
C LEU A 80 5.78 -13.67 -12.14
N PRO A 81 6.54 -13.34 -13.21
CA PRO A 81 7.69 -12.45 -13.11
C PRO A 81 7.32 -11.07 -12.55
N VAL A 82 8.31 -10.36 -11.99
CA VAL A 82 8.14 -9.02 -11.38
C VAL A 82 7.54 -7.97 -12.33
N PHE A 83 7.69 -8.14 -13.64
CA PHE A 83 7.11 -7.30 -14.68
C PHE A 83 6.25 -8.12 -15.65
N TRP A 84 5.42 -9.01 -15.10
CA TRP A 84 4.57 -9.88 -15.89
C TRP A 84 3.64 -9.09 -16.82
N GLU A 85 3.24 -7.88 -16.42
CA GLU A 85 2.42 -6.95 -17.20
C GLU A 85 3.03 -6.62 -18.57
N ARG A 86 4.37 -6.71 -18.69
CA ARG A 86 5.12 -6.40 -19.92
C ARG A 86 5.64 -7.65 -20.63
N THR A 87 5.87 -8.72 -19.88
CA THR A 87 6.65 -9.89 -20.35
C THR A 87 5.79 -11.11 -20.63
N VAL A 88 4.61 -11.19 -20.02
CA VAL A 88 3.74 -12.37 -20.11
C VAL A 88 2.61 -12.11 -21.08
N VAL A 89 2.35 -13.08 -21.95
CA VAL A 89 1.17 -13.08 -22.81
C VAL A 89 -0.01 -13.64 -22.03
N VAL A 90 -1.07 -12.84 -21.85
CA VAL A 90 -2.25 -13.21 -21.03
C VAL A 90 -2.85 -14.55 -21.48
N SER A 91 -2.90 -14.80 -22.79
CA SER A 91 -3.47 -16.03 -23.37
C SER A 91 -2.64 -17.31 -23.10
N GLU A 92 -1.37 -17.16 -22.71
CA GLU A 92 -0.47 -18.28 -22.43
C GLU A 92 -0.53 -18.74 -20.97
N VAL A 93 -0.95 -17.85 -20.06
CA VAL A 93 -1.09 -18.14 -18.62
C VAL A 93 -2.17 -19.18 -18.39
N LYS A 94 -1.84 -20.28 -17.71
CA LYS A 94 -2.77 -21.41 -17.49
C LYS A 94 -3.95 -21.00 -16.61
N GLU A 95 -3.66 -20.22 -15.58
CA GLU A 95 -4.61 -19.70 -14.61
C GLU A 95 -5.62 -18.73 -15.24
N PHE A 96 -5.23 -18.03 -16.33
CA PHE A 96 -6.10 -17.06 -16.98
C PHE A 96 -7.10 -17.70 -17.97
N LYS A 97 -6.92 -18.98 -18.29
CA LYS A 97 -7.82 -19.73 -19.19
C LYS A 97 -9.15 -20.11 -18.53
N SER A 98 -9.20 -20.12 -17.20
CA SER A 98 -10.43 -20.39 -16.44
C SER A 98 -11.25 -19.15 -16.12
N LEU A 99 -10.78 -17.95 -16.51
CA LEU A 99 -11.48 -16.70 -16.25
C LEU A 99 -12.73 -16.57 -17.13
N SER A 100 -13.68 -15.75 -16.70
CA SER A 100 -14.85 -15.44 -17.51
C SER A 100 -14.47 -14.68 -18.78
N ALA A 101 -15.24 -14.88 -19.85
CA ALA A 101 -15.00 -14.25 -21.14
C ALA A 101 -14.86 -12.71 -21.09
N PRO A 102 -15.67 -11.96 -20.32
CA PRO A 102 -15.49 -10.51 -20.17
C PRO A 102 -14.15 -10.14 -19.55
N THR A 103 -13.69 -10.90 -18.55
CA THR A 103 -12.40 -10.64 -17.88
C THR A 103 -11.24 -10.94 -18.81
N THR A 104 -11.26 -12.07 -19.53
CA THR A 104 -10.22 -12.41 -20.51
C THR A 104 -10.12 -11.36 -21.62
N PHE A 105 -11.26 -10.94 -22.19
CA PHE A 105 -11.28 -9.88 -23.20
C PHE A 105 -10.69 -8.57 -22.68
N THR A 106 -11.05 -8.18 -21.46
CA THR A 106 -10.55 -6.93 -20.85
C THR A 106 -9.05 -7.00 -20.61
N LEU A 107 -8.51 -8.14 -20.14
CA LEU A 107 -7.08 -8.32 -19.95
C LEU A 107 -6.30 -8.24 -21.27
N GLU A 108 -6.80 -8.86 -22.33
CA GLU A 108 -6.16 -8.78 -23.66
C GLU A 108 -6.26 -7.37 -24.25
N TRP A 109 -7.37 -6.67 -24.02
CA TRP A 109 -7.52 -5.28 -24.42
C TRP A 109 -6.54 -4.37 -23.67
N MET A 110 -6.41 -4.52 -22.36
CA MET A 110 -5.42 -3.82 -21.54
C MET A 110 -3.99 -4.16 -21.99
N GLN A 111 -3.70 -5.41 -22.31
CA GLN A 111 -2.40 -5.83 -22.83
C GLN A 111 -2.07 -5.16 -24.17
N SER A 112 -3.05 -5.08 -25.06
CA SER A 112 -2.91 -4.45 -26.38
C SER A 112 -2.59 -2.95 -26.28
N ASN A 113 -3.11 -2.30 -25.23
CA ASN A 113 -2.85 -0.89 -24.94
C ASN A 113 -1.63 -0.67 -24.03
N GLY A 114 -0.98 -1.74 -23.53
CA GLY A 114 0.12 -1.65 -22.57
C GLY A 114 -0.28 -1.14 -21.18
N MET A 115 -1.54 -1.32 -20.79
CA MET A 115 -2.16 -0.78 -19.57
C MET A 115 -2.44 -1.84 -18.49
N LEU A 116 -1.73 -2.98 -18.51
CA LEU A 116 -1.92 -4.05 -17.53
C LEU A 116 -1.52 -3.64 -16.10
N ASP A 117 -0.68 -2.62 -15.97
CA ASP A 117 -0.30 -2.00 -14.71
C ASP A 117 -1.48 -1.31 -14.00
N LEU A 118 -2.50 -0.87 -14.73
CA LEU A 118 -3.73 -0.28 -14.19
C LEU A 118 -4.71 -1.31 -13.62
N LEU A 119 -4.42 -2.61 -13.72
CA LEU A 119 -5.33 -3.67 -13.25
C LEU A 119 -5.78 -3.50 -11.79
N PRO A 120 -4.91 -3.15 -10.82
CA PRO A 120 -5.34 -2.91 -9.44
C PRO A 120 -6.42 -1.81 -9.34
N ASP A 121 -6.29 -0.72 -10.10
CA ASP A 121 -7.25 0.38 -10.12
C ASP A 121 -8.58 -0.06 -10.74
N VAL A 122 -8.53 -0.86 -11.82
CA VAL A 122 -9.72 -1.45 -12.46
C VAL A 122 -10.50 -2.31 -11.45
N VAL A 123 -9.79 -3.09 -10.63
CA VAL A 123 -10.40 -3.93 -9.58
C VAL A 123 -11.11 -3.07 -8.55
N GLU A 124 -10.46 -2.01 -8.05
CA GLU A 124 -11.05 -1.12 -7.04
C GLU A 124 -12.29 -0.40 -7.57
N VAL A 125 -12.24 0.11 -8.80
CA VAL A 125 -13.37 0.80 -9.43
C VAL A 125 -14.53 -0.18 -9.70
N TYR A 126 -14.24 -1.37 -10.21
CA TYR A 126 -15.27 -2.39 -10.44
C TYR A 126 -15.92 -2.87 -9.13
N GLU A 127 -15.12 -3.12 -8.09
CA GLU A 127 -15.60 -3.46 -6.74
C GLU A 127 -16.54 -2.35 -6.22
N THR A 128 -16.18 -1.09 -6.43
CA THR A 128 -17.01 0.07 -6.05
C THR A 128 -18.36 0.07 -6.77
N TYR A 129 -18.40 -0.20 -8.09
CA TYR A 129 -19.66 -0.28 -8.83
C TYR A 129 -20.55 -1.43 -8.35
N VAL A 130 -19.97 -2.62 -8.13
CA VAL A 130 -20.72 -3.79 -7.64
C VAL A 130 -21.25 -3.54 -6.23
N ASN A 131 -20.44 -2.96 -5.34
CA ASN A 131 -20.86 -2.66 -3.98
C ASN A 131 -21.97 -1.60 -3.95
N ALA A 132 -21.89 -0.56 -4.78
CA ALA A 132 -22.97 0.41 -4.92
C ALA A 132 -24.27 -0.25 -5.44
N LYS A 133 -24.17 -1.12 -6.46
CA LYS A 133 -25.32 -1.85 -7.02
C LYS A 133 -25.97 -2.80 -6.00
N MET A 134 -25.16 -3.49 -5.20
CA MET A 134 -25.58 -4.51 -4.24
C MET A 134 -25.87 -3.94 -2.84
N LYS A 135 -25.76 -2.61 -2.65
CA LYS A 135 -25.84 -1.94 -1.34
C LYS A 135 -24.91 -2.58 -0.30
N ARG A 136 -23.66 -2.79 -0.68
CA ARG A 136 -22.59 -3.30 0.20
C ARG A 136 -21.67 -2.15 0.62
N LEU A 137 -21.24 -2.15 1.87
CA LEU A 137 -20.26 -1.22 2.42
C LEU A 137 -18.97 -1.98 2.73
N THR A 138 -17.86 -1.59 2.10
CA THR A 138 -16.55 -2.18 2.42
C THR A 138 -15.99 -1.53 3.69
N ALA A 139 -15.64 -2.35 4.68
CA ALA A 139 -14.86 -1.93 5.85
C ALA A 139 -13.41 -2.41 5.67
N LYS A 140 -12.47 -1.48 5.49
CA LYS A 140 -11.04 -1.78 5.39
C LYS A 140 -10.48 -1.93 6.81
N ILE A 141 -10.03 -3.12 7.16
CA ILE A 141 -9.46 -3.45 8.48
C ILE A 141 -7.96 -3.60 8.31
N TYR A 142 -7.19 -2.69 8.89
CA TYR A 142 -5.73 -2.68 8.84
C TYR A 142 -5.16 -3.41 10.05
N VAL A 143 -4.29 -4.39 9.80
CA VAL A 143 -3.66 -5.22 10.83
C VAL A 143 -2.16 -5.36 10.58
N ALA A 144 -1.41 -5.66 11.65
CA ALA A 144 0.02 -5.96 11.57
C ALA A 144 0.31 -7.19 10.68
N PRO A 145 1.49 -7.27 10.03
CA PRO A 145 1.91 -8.45 9.28
C PRO A 145 1.86 -9.72 10.15
N GLY A 146 1.27 -10.79 9.62
CA GLY A 146 1.13 -12.07 10.34
C GLY A 146 -0.05 -12.15 11.32
N LYS A 147 -0.82 -11.06 11.50
CA LYS A 147 -2.05 -11.03 12.32
C LYS A 147 -3.35 -11.12 11.51
N GLU A 148 -3.27 -11.33 10.21
CA GLU A 148 -4.42 -11.44 9.29
C GLU A 148 -5.43 -12.52 9.70
N GLN A 149 -4.96 -13.61 10.30
CA GLN A 149 -5.79 -14.74 10.73
C GLN A 149 -6.12 -14.71 12.23
N ASP A 150 -5.72 -13.66 12.96
CA ASP A 150 -6.04 -13.49 14.37
C ASP A 150 -7.53 -13.17 14.53
N ARG A 151 -8.33 -14.22 14.72
CA ARG A 151 -9.79 -14.12 14.83
C ARG A 151 -10.22 -13.15 15.91
N THR A 152 -9.49 -13.09 17.03
CA THR A 152 -9.88 -12.24 18.16
C THR A 152 -9.77 -10.76 17.82
N LEU A 153 -8.71 -10.39 17.12
CA LEU A 153 -8.43 -9.02 16.70
C LEU A 153 -9.35 -8.61 15.53
N VAL A 154 -9.48 -9.49 14.54
CA VAL A 154 -10.35 -9.26 13.38
C VAL A 154 -11.83 -9.15 13.79
N ASP A 155 -12.31 -9.94 14.75
CA ASP A 155 -13.70 -9.86 15.22
C ASP A 155 -13.97 -8.62 16.08
N LYS A 156 -12.97 -8.12 16.82
CA LYS A 156 -13.06 -6.80 17.48
C LYS A 156 -13.16 -5.69 16.45
N ALA A 157 -12.30 -5.70 15.43
CA ALA A 157 -12.33 -4.72 14.36
C ALA A 157 -13.67 -4.72 13.59
N LYS A 158 -14.25 -5.90 13.33
CA LYS A 158 -15.60 -6.00 12.73
C LYS A 158 -16.67 -5.37 13.61
N LYS A 159 -16.64 -5.58 14.93
CA LYS A 159 -17.61 -4.96 15.85
C LYS A 159 -17.50 -3.44 15.84
N VAL A 160 -16.28 -2.90 15.80
CA VAL A 160 -16.04 -1.45 15.66
C VAL A 160 -16.62 -0.95 14.33
N ALA A 161 -16.36 -1.66 13.22
CA ALA A 161 -16.93 -1.31 11.92
C ALA A 161 -18.47 -1.33 11.93
N GLU A 162 -19.10 -2.34 12.54
CA GLU A 162 -20.55 -2.42 12.69
C GLU A 162 -21.12 -1.28 13.53
N GLN A 163 -20.41 -0.86 14.58
CA GLN A 163 -20.82 0.27 15.40
C GLN A 163 -20.80 1.58 14.59
N VAL A 164 -19.72 1.84 13.84
CA VAL A 164 -19.60 3.01 12.96
C VAL A 164 -20.73 3.04 11.92
N VAL A 165 -21.11 1.89 11.38
CA VAL A 165 -22.23 1.79 10.42
C VAL A 165 -23.57 2.10 11.10
N LYS A 166 -23.81 1.61 12.31
CA LYS A 166 -25.06 1.84 13.06
C LYS A 166 -25.27 3.31 13.45
N GLU A 167 -24.19 4.03 13.72
CA GLU A 167 -24.24 5.44 14.09
C GLU A 167 -24.62 6.36 12.90
N LYS A 168 -24.43 5.89 11.67
CA LYS A 168 -24.72 6.65 10.44
C LYS A 168 -26.04 6.23 9.79
N LYS A 169 -27.01 7.15 9.80
CA LYS A 169 -28.34 6.94 9.17
C LYS A 169 -28.28 6.68 7.66
N GLU A 170 -27.24 7.16 6.99
CA GLU A 170 -27.04 7.00 5.54
C GLU A 170 -26.74 5.55 5.14
N PHE A 171 -26.29 4.72 6.08
CA PHE A 171 -25.89 3.34 5.84
C PHE A 171 -26.96 2.30 6.23
N VAL A 172 -28.15 2.76 6.60
CA VAL A 172 -29.26 1.87 6.95
C VAL A 172 -29.66 1.02 5.74
N GLY A 173 -29.66 -0.30 5.92
CA GLY A 173 -30.00 -1.28 4.87
C GLY A 173 -28.84 -1.68 3.96
N TYR A 174 -27.62 -1.22 4.23
CA TYR A 174 -26.41 -1.71 3.57
C TYR A 174 -25.81 -2.91 4.30
N THR A 175 -25.23 -3.84 3.55
CA THR A 175 -24.51 -5.01 4.10
C THR A 175 -23.03 -4.70 4.24
N LEU A 176 -22.47 -4.89 5.44
CA LEU A 176 -21.04 -4.67 5.68
C LEU A 176 -20.20 -5.84 5.14
N VAL A 177 -19.14 -5.52 4.40
CA VAL A 177 -18.17 -6.47 3.84
C VAL A 177 -16.78 -6.12 4.39
N PRO A 178 -16.23 -6.91 5.33
CA PRO A 178 -14.92 -6.65 5.88
C PRO A 178 -13.81 -7.08 4.91
N LYS A 179 -12.81 -6.22 4.73
CA LYS A 179 -11.61 -6.46 3.92
C LYS A 179 -10.38 -6.25 4.80
N VAL A 180 -9.67 -7.32 5.11
CA VAL A 180 -8.45 -7.25 5.93
C VAL A 180 -7.26 -6.87 5.05
N ILE A 181 -6.51 -5.85 5.46
CA ILE A 181 -5.37 -5.29 4.75
C ILE A 181 -4.18 -5.30 5.71
N VAL A 182 -3.02 -5.69 5.20
CA VAL A 182 -1.78 -5.68 5.98
C VAL A 182 -1.16 -4.31 5.93
N ASP A 183 -0.93 -3.72 7.09
CA ASP A 183 -0.18 -2.48 7.24
C ASP A 183 1.10 -2.74 8.04
N ARG A 184 2.25 -2.51 7.39
CA ARG A 184 3.57 -2.73 7.98
C ARG A 184 3.95 -1.68 9.02
N SER A 185 3.21 -0.57 9.11
CA SER A 185 3.42 0.47 10.12
C SER A 185 2.85 0.09 11.49
N ILE A 186 1.87 -0.82 11.50
CA ILE A 186 1.21 -1.32 12.71
C ILE A 186 2.07 -2.42 13.34
N VAL A 187 2.39 -2.24 14.62
CA VAL A 187 3.11 -3.25 15.42
C VAL A 187 2.12 -4.08 16.24
N GLU A 188 1.12 -3.43 16.83
CA GLU A 188 0.07 -4.07 17.63
C GLU A 188 -1.28 -3.37 17.43
N GLY A 189 -2.39 -4.06 17.65
CA GLY A 189 -3.74 -3.51 17.49
C GLY A 189 -4.26 -3.53 16.04
N PHE A 190 -5.24 -2.67 15.76
CA PHE A 190 -5.90 -2.59 14.44
C PHE A 190 -6.41 -1.19 14.15
N ALA A 191 -6.63 -0.90 12.88
CA ALA A 191 -7.40 0.27 12.46
C ALA A 191 -8.52 -0.13 11.50
N VAL A 192 -9.59 0.65 11.48
CA VAL A 192 -10.78 0.40 10.65
C VAL A 192 -11.12 1.67 9.88
N ASP A 193 -11.27 1.56 8.56
CA ASP A 193 -11.86 2.59 7.71
C ASP A 193 -13.19 2.10 7.14
N VAL A 194 -14.26 2.81 7.45
CA VAL A 194 -15.58 2.63 6.84
C VAL A 194 -15.97 3.91 6.09
N GLN A 195 -15.83 3.88 4.76
CA GLN A 195 -16.23 4.99 3.87
C GLN A 195 -15.69 6.36 4.34
N GLY A 196 -14.40 6.43 4.68
CA GLY A 196 -13.72 7.66 5.10
C GLY A 196 -13.84 7.97 6.59
N THR A 197 -14.50 7.12 7.38
CA THR A 197 -14.45 7.20 8.84
C THR A 197 -13.42 6.22 9.36
N TYR A 198 -12.30 6.78 9.81
CA TYR A 198 -11.15 6.06 10.31
C TYR A 198 -11.14 5.99 11.83
N VAL A 199 -11.11 4.77 12.38
CA VAL A 199 -10.95 4.49 13.81
C VAL A 199 -9.61 3.78 14.00
N ASN A 200 -8.74 4.37 14.83
CA ASN A 200 -7.40 3.86 15.06
C ASN A 200 -7.24 3.33 16.49
N GLU A 201 -7.08 2.02 16.63
CA GLU A 201 -6.67 1.35 17.86
C GLU A 201 -5.30 0.67 17.69
N ALA A 202 -4.54 1.06 16.67
CA ALA A 202 -3.24 0.50 16.36
C ALA A 202 -2.12 1.26 17.10
N VAL A 203 -1.16 0.50 17.58
CA VAL A 203 0.10 0.99 18.13
C VAL A 203 1.16 0.88 17.05
N GLY A 204 1.66 2.03 16.61
CA GLY A 204 2.79 2.13 15.70
C GLY A 204 4.12 1.79 16.40
N ARG A 205 5.18 1.57 15.62
CA ARG A 205 6.53 1.41 16.16
C ARG A 205 6.89 2.68 16.94
N GLN A 206 7.00 2.58 18.26
CA GLN A 206 7.53 3.67 19.07
C GLN A 206 8.92 4.00 18.52
N LYS A 207 9.06 5.20 17.94
CA LYS A 207 10.38 5.75 17.68
C LYS A 207 11.00 5.91 19.07
N GLU A 208 12.13 5.27 19.32
CA GLU A 208 12.95 5.64 20.46
C GLU A 208 13.33 7.11 20.25
N THR A 209 12.53 8.01 20.81
CA THR A 209 12.96 9.37 21.09
C THR A 209 14.03 9.21 22.17
N GLN A 210 15.25 8.89 21.75
CA GLN A 210 16.41 9.20 22.56
C GLN A 210 16.24 10.66 22.95
N ALA A 211 16.14 10.90 24.25
CA ALA A 211 15.96 12.22 24.82
C ALA A 211 17.18 13.08 24.46
N SER A 212 17.14 13.69 23.27
CA SER A 212 18.12 14.65 22.77
C SER A 212 17.98 16.02 23.47
N GLY A 213 17.15 16.12 24.51
CA GLY A 213 16.73 17.39 25.10
C GLY A 213 17.48 17.82 26.36
N GLU A 214 18.40 17.01 26.89
CA GLU A 214 18.96 17.26 28.23
C GLU A 214 20.48 17.56 28.26
N ALA A 215 21.18 17.42 27.14
CA ALA A 215 22.60 17.74 27.06
C ALA A 215 22.80 19.13 26.44
N ASP A 216 23.14 20.11 27.28
CA ASP A 216 23.65 21.40 26.80
C ASP A 216 25.10 21.25 26.35
N TYR A 217 25.30 21.08 25.04
CA TYR A 217 26.61 20.98 24.41
C TYR A 217 27.34 22.33 24.29
N THR A 218 26.72 23.44 24.71
CA THR A 218 27.31 24.78 24.64
C THR A 218 28.02 25.19 25.93
N THR A 219 27.77 24.50 27.04
CA THR A 219 28.36 24.80 28.35
C THR A 219 29.53 23.87 28.66
N ILE A 220 30.71 24.43 28.90
CA ILE A 220 31.88 23.70 29.40
C ILE A 220 31.73 23.53 30.92
N PRO A 221 31.75 22.29 31.46
CA PRO A 221 31.64 22.09 32.90
C PRO A 221 32.87 22.66 33.64
N PRO A 222 32.69 23.27 34.81
CA PRO A 222 33.79 23.89 35.54
C PRO A 222 34.84 22.84 35.95
N PRO A 223 36.15 23.16 35.81
CA PRO A 223 37.22 22.25 36.21
C PRO A 223 37.24 22.05 37.73
N ARG A 224 37.58 20.84 38.19
CA ARG A 224 37.82 20.58 39.61
C ARG A 224 39.28 20.91 39.93
N LEU A 225 39.50 22.04 40.60
CA LEU A 225 40.84 22.47 40.99
C LEU A 225 41.13 22.09 42.45
N PRO A 226 42.14 21.25 42.73
CA PRO A 226 42.57 20.96 44.09
C PRO A 226 43.28 22.17 44.71
N LYS A 227 43.31 22.24 46.04
CA LYS A 227 43.99 23.31 46.77
C LYS A 227 45.51 23.24 46.52
N THR A 228 46.09 24.32 46.04
CA THR A 228 47.55 24.44 45.87
C THR A 228 48.24 24.43 47.23
N THR A 229 49.21 23.55 47.40
CA THR A 229 50.09 23.46 48.57
C THR A 229 51.52 23.73 48.14
N TRP A 230 52.16 24.73 48.74
CA TRP A 230 53.56 25.06 48.47
C TRP A 230 54.46 24.30 49.45
N GLU A 231 55.55 23.73 48.94
CA GLU A 231 56.58 23.10 49.78
C GLU A 231 57.47 24.17 50.39
N ASP A 232 57.79 24.06 51.68
CA ASP A 232 58.67 25.01 52.36
C ASP A 232 60.13 24.82 51.89
N ASN A 233 60.57 25.69 50.99
CA ASN A 233 61.93 25.71 50.44
C ASN A 233 62.46 27.15 50.27
N ILE A 234 63.74 27.29 49.94
CA ILE A 234 64.40 28.61 49.86
C ILE A 234 63.74 29.50 48.79
N GLU A 235 63.22 28.92 47.72
CA GLU A 235 62.55 29.65 46.63
C GLU A 235 61.17 30.17 47.05
N THR A 236 60.39 29.37 47.77
CA THR A 236 59.10 29.79 48.34
C THR A 236 59.26 30.81 49.45
N GLU A 237 60.38 30.79 50.20
CA GLU A 237 60.67 31.81 51.21
C GLU A 237 60.94 33.19 50.58
N VAL A 238 61.68 33.23 49.46
CA VAL A 238 61.94 34.47 48.70
C VAL A 238 60.65 34.98 48.02
N LEU A 239 59.86 34.07 47.44
CA LEU A 239 58.64 34.41 46.70
C LEU A 239 57.41 34.59 47.57
N ARG A 240 57.49 34.27 48.87
CA ARG A 240 56.34 34.27 49.81
C ARG A 240 55.53 35.55 49.79
N LYS A 241 56.19 36.70 49.62
CA LYS A 241 55.56 38.02 49.56
C LYS A 241 54.73 38.25 48.30
N TYR A 242 54.96 37.45 47.25
CA TYR A 242 54.31 37.57 45.94
C TYR A 242 53.35 36.44 45.64
N LEU A 243 53.45 35.28 46.30
CA LEU A 243 52.59 34.11 46.04
C LEU A 243 51.10 34.42 46.16
N ASP A 244 50.70 35.22 47.16
CA ASP A 244 49.30 35.64 47.31
C ASP A 244 48.85 36.50 46.12
N CYS A 245 49.71 37.41 45.63
CA CYS A 245 49.40 38.24 44.46
C CYS A 245 49.34 37.43 43.17
N LEU A 246 50.26 36.47 42.98
CA LEU A 246 50.27 35.60 41.81
C LEU A 246 49.02 34.70 41.77
N SER A 247 48.58 34.19 42.93
CA SER A 247 47.34 33.40 43.00
C SER A 247 46.09 34.19 42.59
N LEU A 248 46.10 35.52 42.79
CA LEU A 248 45.02 36.40 42.33
C LEU A 248 45.04 36.57 40.81
N TYR A 249 46.23 36.70 40.21
CA TYR A 249 46.39 36.75 38.75
C TYR A 249 45.98 35.42 38.09
N ASP A 250 46.41 34.28 38.63
CA ASP A 250 46.01 32.96 38.14
C ASP A 250 44.48 32.78 38.19
N ALA A 251 43.82 33.29 39.25
CA ALA A 251 42.36 33.24 39.39
C ALA A 251 41.62 34.20 38.43
N GLU A 252 42.26 35.28 37.99
CA GLU A 252 41.73 36.22 37.01
C GLU A 252 41.86 35.65 35.58
N GLU A 253 43.01 35.06 35.24
CA GLU A 253 43.25 34.40 33.96
C GLU A 253 42.32 33.19 33.77
N LEU A 254 42.06 32.41 34.82
CA LEU A 254 41.12 31.29 34.74
C LEU A 254 39.69 31.73 34.36
N LYS A 255 39.28 32.95 34.74
CA LYS A 255 37.95 33.48 34.45
C LYS A 255 37.87 34.16 33.09
N SER A 256 38.91 34.90 32.74
CA SER A 256 38.88 35.83 31.60
C SER A 256 39.58 35.27 30.36
N GLY A 257 40.40 34.22 30.53
CA GLY A 257 41.39 33.82 29.54
C GLY A 257 42.56 34.81 29.50
N VAL A 258 43.60 34.44 28.74
CA VAL A 258 44.69 35.35 28.35
C VAL A 258 44.47 35.82 26.92
#